data_AF-A2EAU6-F1
#
_entry.id   AF-A2EAU6-F1
#
_cell.length_a   1.000
_cell.length_b   1.000
_cell.length_c   1.000
_cell.angle_alpha   90.00
_cell.angle_beta   90.00
_cell.angle_gamma   90.00
#
_symmetry.space_group_name_H-M   'P 1'
#
loop_
_entity.id
_entity.type
_entity.pdbx_description
1 polymer ?
#
loop_
_entity_poly.entity_id
_entity_poly.type
_entity_poly.pdbx_seq_one_letter_code
_entity_poly.pdbx_strand_id
1 'polypeptide(L)'
;MYCSLLSHVKLSKNLSYIKEKSFAYTNLQEIDFPDSLIELGTFSFMYTPIKKYVFKEGFVKFYNQSLAFTNATIVEVPSTLRFIGYDVFQENNVTRLIIPEGLEVLQHRAFEFSKIEYFEFPSSIKTVESFSFRYNCANDLIFKEGLQYINSCAFFESNFTNVKLPSTLKSIGSYSFYRCPIQNIEVPQNAQIDNIGSYAFTLLMHPNFSFPNGTKQISKFGFYGCVINNLEIPVTLTRMDNWSFVEITCENLVFQPGYNLVPECTFPFSDIQNYTFPKTLRNFSRYSFTSTAVKELEIFDNTYIGEAAFEDCRKIFNISIQTDTNIGKWAFSNCNATLNITTYGDFIADETSFINVTNVTIVHYGPHDIYVASTREGLRTVPKIVYVMCCYRSKYYASMKPNNFTECSPALSCISNRHDFYPVRYYGITALYLGLN
;
A
#
# COMPACT_ATOMS: atom_id res chain seq x y z
N MET A 1 -26.09 -12.53 -38.37
CA MET A 1 -27.46 -11.96 -38.48
C MET A 1 -28.11 -12.19 -37.13
N TYR A 2 -28.38 -11.13 -36.37
CA TYR A 2 -28.97 -11.24 -35.04
C TYR A 2 -30.50 -11.15 -35.16
N CYS A 3 -31.22 -11.97 -34.41
CA CYS A 3 -32.69 -11.93 -34.36
C CYS A 3 -33.15 -10.76 -33.46
N SER A 4 -32.81 -9.53 -33.84
CA SER A 4 -33.04 -8.33 -33.01
C SER A 4 -34.52 -8.03 -32.74
N LEU A 5 -35.45 -8.63 -33.49
CA LEU A 5 -36.89 -8.50 -33.28
C LEU A 5 -37.48 -9.62 -32.40
N LEU A 6 -36.72 -10.66 -32.07
CA LEU A 6 -37.21 -11.76 -31.24
C LEU A 6 -37.43 -11.26 -29.80
N SER A 7 -38.68 -11.22 -29.35
CA SER A 7 -39.07 -10.75 -28.01
C SER A 7 -39.61 -11.84 -27.07
N HIS A 8 -40.05 -12.97 -27.63
CA HIS A 8 -40.51 -14.13 -26.86
C HIS A 8 -40.00 -15.43 -27.51
N VAL A 9 -39.72 -16.43 -26.69
CA VAL A 9 -39.38 -17.78 -27.15
C VAL A 9 -39.95 -18.81 -26.19
N LYS A 10 -40.44 -19.93 -26.72
CA LYS A 10 -40.85 -21.09 -25.93
C LYS A 10 -39.82 -22.20 -26.11
N LEU A 11 -39.15 -22.57 -25.02
CA LEU A 11 -38.15 -23.64 -25.04
C LEU A 11 -38.81 -25.02 -24.90
N SER A 12 -38.17 -26.04 -25.47
CA SER A 12 -38.59 -27.44 -25.30
C SER A 12 -38.31 -27.89 -23.87
N LYS A 13 -39.22 -28.68 -23.27
CA LYS A 13 -39.04 -29.27 -21.93
C LYS A 13 -37.84 -30.20 -21.81
N ASN A 14 -37.31 -30.70 -22.94
CA ASN A 14 -36.17 -31.62 -23.00
C ASN A 14 -34.86 -30.89 -23.37
N LEU A 15 -34.85 -29.56 -23.43
CA LEU A 15 -33.66 -28.79 -23.81
C LEU A 15 -32.63 -28.79 -22.68
N SER A 16 -31.52 -29.48 -22.89
CA SER A 16 -30.46 -29.61 -21.88
C SER A 16 -29.38 -28.55 -21.92
N TYR A 17 -29.20 -27.84 -23.04
CA TYR A 17 -28.21 -26.78 -23.16
C TYR A 17 -28.67 -25.70 -24.15
N ILE A 18 -28.18 -24.48 -23.94
CA ILE A 18 -28.29 -23.39 -24.91
C ILE A 18 -26.91 -23.12 -25.47
N LYS A 19 -26.75 -23.23 -26.80
CA LYS A 19 -25.44 -23.09 -27.45
C LYS A 19 -24.95 -21.64 -27.45
N GLU A 20 -23.67 -21.49 -27.75
CA GLU A 20 -23.02 -20.18 -27.93
C GLU A 20 -23.86 -19.25 -28.81
N LYS A 21 -24.00 -17.99 -28.36
CA LYS A 21 -24.68 -16.89 -29.08
C LYS A 21 -26.14 -17.12 -29.48
N SER A 22 -26.81 -18.17 -28.98
CA SER A 22 -28.17 -18.54 -29.42
C SER A 22 -29.20 -17.41 -29.35
N PHE A 23 -29.13 -16.57 -28.31
CA PHE A 23 -30.02 -15.44 -28.08
C PHE A 23 -29.27 -14.12 -27.92
N ALA A 24 -27.99 -14.07 -28.30
CA ALA A 24 -27.20 -12.84 -28.22
C ALA A 24 -27.82 -11.74 -29.09
N TYR A 25 -27.85 -10.51 -28.57
CA TYR A 25 -28.38 -9.33 -29.28
C TYR A 25 -29.84 -9.47 -29.73
N THR A 26 -30.64 -10.26 -29.00
CA THR A 26 -32.10 -10.34 -29.20
C THR A 26 -32.83 -9.35 -28.29
N ASN A 27 -34.09 -9.06 -28.59
CA ASN A 27 -34.94 -8.20 -27.76
C ASN A 27 -35.83 -9.00 -26.79
N LEU A 28 -35.37 -10.20 -26.38
CA LEU A 28 -36.09 -11.06 -25.44
C LEU A 28 -36.30 -10.32 -24.12
N GLN A 29 -37.55 -10.23 -23.68
CA GLN A 29 -37.91 -9.53 -22.44
C GLN A 29 -37.97 -10.48 -21.23
N GLU A 30 -38.29 -11.74 -21.50
CA GLU A 30 -38.45 -12.80 -20.52
C GLU A 30 -38.04 -14.14 -21.12
N ILE A 31 -37.75 -15.10 -20.25
CA ILE A 31 -37.49 -16.48 -20.64
C ILE A 31 -37.86 -17.43 -19.51
N ASP A 32 -38.50 -18.53 -19.88
CA ASP A 32 -38.78 -19.65 -18.98
C ASP A 32 -37.85 -20.81 -19.32
N PHE A 33 -36.94 -21.13 -18.39
CA PHE A 33 -35.98 -22.21 -18.58
C PHE A 33 -36.59 -23.56 -18.15
N PRO A 34 -36.48 -24.62 -18.97
CA PRO A 34 -36.95 -25.93 -18.59
C PRO A 34 -36.08 -26.53 -17.47
N ASP A 35 -36.68 -27.37 -16.61
CA ASP A 35 -35.97 -28.07 -15.52
C ASP A 35 -34.80 -28.95 -16.01
N SER A 36 -34.83 -29.36 -17.28
CA SER A 36 -33.76 -30.16 -17.89
C SER A 36 -32.53 -29.37 -18.31
N LEU A 37 -32.54 -28.03 -18.21
CA LEU A 37 -31.43 -27.18 -18.63
C LEU A 37 -30.24 -27.31 -17.67
N ILE A 38 -29.09 -27.70 -18.22
CA ILE A 38 -27.86 -27.97 -17.47
C ILE A 38 -26.87 -26.80 -17.59
N GLU A 39 -26.78 -26.17 -18.77
CA GLU A 39 -25.75 -25.16 -19.04
C GLU A 39 -26.12 -24.09 -20.07
N LEU A 40 -25.50 -22.91 -19.90
CA LEU A 40 -25.58 -21.78 -20.84
C LEU A 40 -24.24 -21.55 -21.55
N GLY A 41 -24.21 -21.72 -22.86
CA GLY A 41 -23.04 -21.50 -23.70
C GLY A 41 -22.56 -20.05 -23.75
N THR A 42 -21.33 -19.87 -24.24
CA THR A 42 -20.67 -18.57 -24.30
C THR A 42 -21.54 -17.54 -25.01
N PHE A 43 -21.65 -16.32 -24.47
CA PHE A 43 -22.48 -15.24 -25.03
C PHE A 43 -23.98 -15.57 -25.22
N SER A 44 -24.52 -16.66 -24.67
CA SER A 44 -25.85 -17.16 -25.06
C SER A 44 -26.98 -16.12 -24.97
N PHE A 45 -26.91 -15.20 -23.99
CA PHE A 45 -27.85 -14.09 -23.80
C PHE A 45 -27.16 -12.73 -23.76
N MET A 46 -25.94 -12.60 -24.29
CA MET A 46 -25.23 -11.32 -24.25
C MET A 46 -26.09 -10.22 -24.91
N TYR A 47 -26.21 -9.04 -24.28
CA TYR A 47 -27.02 -7.93 -24.78
C TYR A 47 -28.52 -8.24 -24.99
N THR A 48 -29.14 -9.03 -24.10
CA THR A 48 -30.61 -9.18 -24.07
C THR A 48 -31.24 -8.39 -22.93
N PRO A 49 -32.39 -7.72 -23.08
CA PRO A 49 -33.00 -6.91 -22.02
C PRO A 49 -33.75 -7.70 -20.93
N ILE A 50 -33.45 -8.98 -20.74
CA ILE A 50 -34.13 -9.85 -19.77
C ILE A 50 -33.75 -9.44 -18.35
N LYS A 51 -34.74 -9.11 -17.54
CA LYS A 51 -34.52 -8.64 -16.15
C LYS A 51 -34.38 -9.77 -15.13
N LYS A 52 -35.00 -10.92 -15.39
CA LYS A 52 -35.11 -12.04 -14.44
C LYS A 52 -34.67 -13.35 -15.08
N TYR A 53 -33.65 -13.97 -14.48
CA TYR A 53 -33.20 -15.31 -14.81
C TYR A 53 -33.43 -16.23 -13.60
N VAL A 54 -34.10 -17.36 -13.81
CA VAL A 54 -34.36 -18.36 -12.76
C VAL A 54 -33.91 -19.73 -13.26
N PHE A 55 -32.87 -20.27 -12.64
CA PHE A 55 -32.32 -21.58 -12.95
C PHE A 55 -32.78 -22.61 -11.91
N LYS A 56 -33.15 -23.81 -12.38
CA LYS A 56 -33.71 -24.88 -11.57
C LYS A 56 -32.62 -25.86 -11.14
N GLU A 57 -32.92 -26.67 -10.12
CA GLU A 57 -32.01 -27.73 -9.68
C GLU A 57 -31.64 -28.66 -10.83
N GLY A 58 -30.35 -28.92 -10.99
CA GLY A 58 -29.78 -29.59 -12.17
C GLY A 58 -28.99 -28.65 -13.09
N PHE A 59 -29.16 -27.33 -12.98
CA PHE A 59 -28.33 -26.36 -13.70
C PHE A 59 -26.94 -26.24 -13.05
N VAL A 60 -25.88 -26.46 -13.83
CA VAL A 60 -24.51 -26.61 -13.31
C VAL A 60 -23.56 -25.50 -13.75
N LYS A 61 -23.80 -24.86 -14.91
CA LYS A 61 -22.73 -24.11 -15.58
C LYS A 61 -23.16 -22.91 -16.41
N PHE A 62 -22.49 -21.78 -16.17
CA PHE A 62 -22.42 -20.64 -17.09
C PHE A 62 -21.07 -20.61 -17.80
N TYR A 63 -21.05 -20.65 -19.13
CA TYR A 63 -19.86 -20.33 -19.91
C TYR A 63 -19.68 -18.80 -20.04
N ASN A 64 -18.54 -18.38 -20.57
CA ASN A 64 -18.11 -16.98 -20.53
C ASN A 64 -19.14 -16.04 -21.16
N GLN A 65 -19.39 -14.91 -20.49
CA GLN A 65 -20.25 -13.83 -21.00
C GLN A 65 -21.69 -14.28 -21.32
N SER A 66 -22.15 -15.42 -20.78
CA SER A 66 -23.45 -15.98 -21.11
C SER A 66 -24.61 -15.04 -20.78
N LEU A 67 -24.46 -14.19 -19.74
CA LEU A 67 -25.44 -13.21 -19.27
C LEU A 67 -24.85 -11.78 -19.19
N ALA A 68 -23.79 -11.48 -19.95
CA ALA A 68 -23.16 -10.17 -19.90
C ALA A 68 -24.06 -9.11 -20.57
N PHE A 69 -24.11 -7.90 -20.02
CA PHE A 69 -24.88 -6.78 -20.56
C PHE A 69 -26.40 -7.07 -20.69
N THR A 70 -26.97 -7.87 -19.80
CA THR A 70 -28.40 -8.28 -19.88
C THR A 70 -29.37 -7.35 -19.15
N ASN A 71 -28.86 -6.33 -18.47
CA ASN A 71 -29.66 -5.48 -17.58
C ASN A 71 -30.38 -6.28 -16.46
N ALA A 72 -29.95 -7.52 -16.19
CA ALA A 72 -30.57 -8.40 -15.20
C ALA A 72 -30.60 -7.73 -13.83
N THR A 73 -31.75 -7.84 -13.15
CA THR A 73 -31.93 -7.38 -11.77
C THR A 73 -32.08 -8.55 -10.81
N ILE A 74 -32.57 -9.70 -11.30
CA ILE A 74 -32.77 -10.92 -10.50
C ILE A 74 -32.12 -12.08 -11.22
N VAL A 75 -31.21 -12.77 -10.53
CA VAL A 75 -30.63 -14.04 -10.97
C VAL A 75 -30.73 -15.02 -9.82
N GLU A 76 -31.55 -16.04 -9.99
CA GLU A 76 -31.72 -17.14 -9.02
C GLU A 76 -30.97 -18.37 -9.56
N VAL A 77 -29.96 -18.83 -8.81
CA VAL A 77 -29.14 -20.01 -9.17
C VAL A 77 -29.35 -21.15 -8.17
N PRO A 78 -29.33 -22.43 -8.61
CA PRO A 78 -29.58 -23.58 -7.75
C PRO A 78 -28.34 -24.02 -6.98
N SER A 79 -28.52 -24.89 -5.97
CA SER A 79 -27.42 -25.47 -5.19
C SER A 79 -26.47 -26.36 -5.99
N THR A 80 -26.87 -26.76 -7.19
CA THR A 80 -26.13 -27.58 -8.15
C THR A 80 -25.16 -26.81 -9.03
N LEU A 81 -25.16 -25.47 -9.00
CA LEU A 81 -24.22 -24.65 -9.76
C LEU A 81 -22.77 -24.92 -9.32
N ARG A 82 -21.87 -25.18 -10.27
CA ARG A 82 -20.44 -25.46 -9.98
C ARG A 82 -19.48 -24.56 -10.74
N PHE A 83 -19.94 -23.83 -11.75
CA PHE A 83 -19.05 -23.00 -12.57
C PHE A 83 -19.73 -21.75 -13.11
N ILE A 84 -19.08 -20.61 -12.89
CA ILE A 84 -19.37 -19.31 -13.50
C ILE A 84 -18.14 -18.92 -14.28
N GLY A 85 -18.25 -18.81 -15.60
CA GLY A 85 -17.17 -18.40 -16.49
C GLY A 85 -16.78 -16.93 -16.36
N TYR A 86 -15.87 -16.49 -17.24
CA TYR A 86 -15.45 -15.09 -17.29
C TYR A 86 -16.59 -14.15 -17.66
N ASP A 87 -16.61 -12.97 -17.05
CA ASP A 87 -17.49 -11.86 -17.43
C ASP A 87 -19.00 -12.22 -17.44
N VAL A 88 -19.44 -13.30 -16.77
CA VAL A 88 -20.81 -13.83 -16.92
C VAL A 88 -21.88 -12.81 -16.56
N PHE A 89 -21.68 -12.04 -15.49
CA PHE A 89 -22.63 -11.03 -15.02
C PHE A 89 -22.14 -9.60 -15.25
N GLN A 90 -21.12 -9.40 -16.10
CA GLN A 90 -20.58 -8.08 -16.41
C GLN A 90 -21.69 -7.11 -16.85
N GLU A 91 -21.66 -5.88 -16.34
CA GLU A 91 -22.60 -4.80 -16.67
C GLU A 91 -24.08 -5.21 -16.54
N ASN A 92 -24.45 -5.70 -15.36
CA ASN A 92 -25.84 -5.95 -14.98
C ASN A 92 -26.28 -5.06 -13.82
N ASN A 93 -27.56 -5.14 -13.44
CA ASN A 93 -28.14 -4.39 -12.33
C ASN A 93 -28.51 -5.32 -11.17
N VAL A 94 -27.74 -6.39 -10.95
CA VAL A 94 -28.02 -7.41 -9.93
C VAL A 94 -27.53 -6.89 -8.59
N THR A 95 -28.45 -6.40 -7.75
CA THR A 95 -28.11 -5.85 -6.44
C THR A 95 -27.84 -6.94 -5.39
N ARG A 96 -28.48 -8.10 -5.52
CA ARG A 96 -28.33 -9.25 -4.63
C ARG A 96 -28.16 -10.52 -5.44
N LEU A 97 -27.07 -11.24 -5.19
CA LEU A 97 -26.82 -12.56 -5.77
C LEU A 97 -26.28 -13.50 -4.70
N ILE A 98 -26.94 -14.64 -4.55
CA ILE A 98 -26.53 -15.70 -3.62
C ILE A 98 -25.83 -16.77 -4.46
N ILE A 99 -24.51 -16.88 -4.33
CA ILE A 99 -23.74 -17.96 -4.96
C ILE A 99 -23.77 -19.17 -4.03
N PRO A 100 -24.10 -20.37 -4.54
CA PRO A 100 -24.17 -21.58 -3.73
C PRO A 100 -22.76 -22.11 -3.38
N GLU A 101 -22.72 -23.02 -2.41
CA GLU A 101 -21.50 -23.78 -2.11
C GLU A 101 -21.10 -24.71 -3.27
N GLY A 102 -19.80 -24.93 -3.43
CA GLY A 102 -19.21 -25.82 -4.43
C GLY A 102 -18.47 -25.11 -5.56
N LEU A 103 -18.50 -23.77 -5.61
CA LEU A 103 -17.61 -23.00 -6.47
C LEU A 103 -16.30 -22.76 -5.74
N GLU A 104 -15.16 -22.99 -6.40
CA GLU A 104 -13.84 -22.72 -5.81
C GLU A 104 -13.25 -21.37 -6.24
N VAL A 105 -13.69 -20.83 -7.38
CA VAL A 105 -13.11 -19.64 -8.00
C VAL A 105 -14.22 -18.72 -8.49
N LEU A 106 -14.18 -17.45 -8.11
CA LEU A 106 -14.91 -16.39 -8.79
C LEU A 106 -14.03 -15.88 -9.94
N GLN A 107 -14.46 -16.12 -11.18
CA GLN A 107 -13.64 -15.89 -12.36
C GLN A 107 -13.43 -14.40 -12.67
N HIS A 108 -12.44 -14.14 -13.52
CA HIS A 108 -12.07 -12.79 -13.97
C HIS A 108 -13.29 -12.03 -14.48
N ARG A 109 -13.46 -10.80 -13.94
CA ARG A 109 -14.57 -9.88 -14.27
C ARG A 109 -15.99 -10.45 -14.16
N ALA A 110 -16.19 -11.57 -13.44
CA ALA A 110 -17.48 -12.25 -13.36
C ALA A 110 -18.65 -11.32 -12.95
N PHE A 111 -18.39 -10.30 -12.12
CA PHE A 111 -19.35 -9.30 -11.66
C PHE A 111 -18.89 -7.86 -11.87
N GLU A 112 -18.03 -7.59 -12.85
CA GLU A 112 -17.59 -6.21 -13.13
C GLU A 112 -18.80 -5.33 -13.50
N PHE A 113 -18.93 -4.14 -12.89
CA PHE A 113 -20.07 -3.22 -13.11
C PHE A 113 -21.47 -3.82 -12.83
N SER A 114 -21.61 -4.85 -11.98
CA SER A 114 -22.90 -5.52 -11.73
C SER A 114 -23.82 -4.84 -10.70
N LYS A 115 -23.40 -3.71 -10.11
CA LYS A 115 -24.13 -2.99 -9.04
C LYS A 115 -24.50 -3.85 -7.83
N ILE A 116 -23.68 -4.85 -7.52
CA ILE A 116 -23.90 -5.70 -6.34
C ILE A 116 -23.85 -4.83 -5.09
N GLU A 117 -24.91 -4.87 -4.29
CA GLU A 117 -25.04 -4.19 -3.00
C GLU A 117 -24.85 -5.15 -1.82
N TYR A 118 -25.19 -6.42 -2.03
CA TYR A 118 -24.99 -7.50 -1.05
C TYR A 118 -24.44 -8.75 -1.73
N PHE A 119 -23.31 -9.25 -1.21
CA PHE A 119 -22.72 -10.53 -1.60
C PHE A 119 -22.17 -11.23 -0.38
N GLU A 120 -22.70 -12.41 -0.08
CA GLU A 120 -22.11 -13.31 0.92
C GLU A 120 -21.24 -14.33 0.20
N PHE A 121 -19.96 -14.38 0.56
CA PHE A 121 -19.05 -15.37 -0.01
C PHE A 121 -19.42 -16.77 0.53
N PRO A 122 -19.56 -17.80 -0.33
CA PRO A 122 -19.58 -19.18 0.13
C PRO A 122 -18.21 -19.60 0.68
N SER A 123 -18.20 -20.53 1.63
CA SER A 123 -16.98 -21.07 2.25
C SER A 123 -16.09 -21.87 1.28
N SER A 124 -16.68 -22.37 0.20
CA SER A 124 -15.96 -23.10 -0.86
C SER A 124 -15.05 -22.22 -1.73
N ILE A 125 -15.25 -20.90 -1.77
CA ILE A 125 -14.44 -19.99 -2.60
C ILE A 125 -13.02 -19.88 -2.03
N LYS A 126 -12.05 -20.32 -2.82
CA LYS A 126 -10.61 -20.22 -2.54
C LYS A 126 -9.95 -19.03 -3.19
N THR A 127 -10.47 -18.56 -4.33
CA THR A 127 -9.87 -17.49 -5.12
C THR A 127 -10.91 -16.52 -5.66
N VAL A 128 -10.65 -15.22 -5.48
CA VAL A 128 -11.33 -14.14 -6.20
C VAL A 128 -10.37 -13.63 -7.28
N GLU A 129 -10.71 -13.85 -8.54
CA GLU A 129 -9.87 -13.47 -9.67
C GLU A 129 -9.82 -11.96 -9.91
N SER A 130 -8.94 -11.56 -10.83
CA SER A 130 -8.76 -10.15 -11.15
C SER A 130 -10.04 -9.51 -11.67
N PHE A 131 -10.31 -8.29 -11.18
CA PHE A 131 -11.46 -7.46 -11.54
C PHE A 131 -12.84 -8.09 -11.28
N SER A 132 -12.96 -9.22 -10.57
CA SER A 132 -14.23 -9.93 -10.39
C SER A 132 -15.36 -9.06 -9.84
N PHE A 133 -15.06 -8.08 -8.98
CA PHE A 133 -16.01 -7.13 -8.40
C PHE A 133 -15.62 -5.68 -8.64
N ARG A 134 -14.86 -5.37 -9.71
CA ARG A 134 -14.51 -3.98 -10.04
C ARG A 134 -15.78 -3.15 -10.28
N TYR A 135 -15.82 -1.92 -9.78
CA TYR A 135 -16.95 -0.98 -9.94
C TYR A 135 -18.28 -1.51 -9.39
N ASN A 136 -18.28 -2.06 -8.18
CA ASN A 136 -19.49 -2.49 -7.48
C ASN A 136 -19.85 -1.57 -6.30
N CYS A 137 -21.07 -1.74 -5.79
CA CYS A 137 -21.72 -0.79 -4.89
C CYS A 137 -21.92 -1.33 -3.47
N ALA A 138 -21.43 -2.52 -3.18
CA ALA A 138 -21.64 -3.17 -1.89
C ALA A 138 -20.86 -2.45 -0.78
N ASN A 139 -21.51 -2.30 0.36
CA ASN A 139 -20.93 -1.62 1.52
C ASN A 139 -20.08 -2.59 2.36
N ASP A 140 -20.50 -3.85 2.46
CA ASP A 140 -19.85 -4.85 3.31
C ASP A 140 -19.29 -6.03 2.49
N LEU A 141 -18.04 -6.41 2.79
CA LEU A 141 -17.43 -7.66 2.34
C LEU A 141 -17.12 -8.54 3.54
N ILE A 142 -17.87 -9.63 3.68
CA ILE A 142 -17.59 -10.65 4.67
C ILE A 142 -17.10 -11.89 3.94
N PHE A 143 -15.78 -12.07 3.94
CA PHE A 143 -15.16 -13.29 3.42
C PHE A 143 -15.31 -14.42 4.44
N LYS A 144 -15.45 -15.65 3.94
CA LYS A 144 -15.47 -16.86 4.77
C LYS A 144 -14.09 -17.49 4.85
N GLU A 145 -13.86 -18.27 5.90
CA GLU A 145 -12.70 -19.16 5.99
C GLU A 145 -12.71 -20.13 4.81
N GLY A 146 -11.52 -20.37 4.24
CA GLY A 146 -11.32 -21.12 3.00
C GLY A 146 -10.76 -20.27 1.87
N LEU A 147 -11.05 -18.96 1.86
CA LEU A 147 -10.47 -18.02 0.90
C LEU A 147 -8.96 -17.87 1.11
N GLN A 148 -8.20 -18.03 0.04
CA GLN A 148 -6.73 -18.00 0.04
C GLN A 148 -6.16 -16.82 -0.77
N TYR A 149 -6.82 -16.45 -1.87
CA TYR A 149 -6.27 -15.47 -2.80
C TYR A 149 -7.32 -14.42 -3.21
N ILE A 150 -6.94 -13.15 -3.06
CA ILE A 150 -7.61 -12.02 -3.70
C ILE A 150 -6.64 -11.50 -4.76
N ASN A 151 -6.97 -11.69 -6.04
CA ASN A 151 -6.08 -11.32 -7.14
C ASN A 151 -6.15 -9.82 -7.46
N SER A 152 -5.24 -9.37 -8.32
CA SER A 152 -5.06 -7.95 -8.63
C SER A 152 -6.35 -7.31 -9.13
N CYS A 153 -6.64 -6.10 -8.66
CA CYS A 153 -7.82 -5.32 -9.02
C CYS A 153 -9.18 -5.98 -8.70
N ALA A 154 -9.23 -7.06 -7.92
CA ALA A 154 -10.48 -7.80 -7.64
C ALA A 154 -11.65 -6.92 -7.21
N PHE A 155 -11.41 -5.89 -6.40
CA PHE A 155 -12.41 -4.95 -5.88
C PHE A 155 -12.12 -3.50 -6.27
N PHE A 156 -11.37 -3.27 -7.35
CA PHE A 156 -10.93 -1.93 -7.76
C PHE A 156 -12.09 -0.94 -7.96
N GLU A 157 -11.98 0.26 -7.38
CA GLU A 157 -12.98 1.34 -7.42
C GLU A 157 -14.40 0.88 -7.05
N SER A 158 -14.50 0.04 -6.00
CA SER A 158 -15.77 -0.41 -5.44
C SER A 158 -16.05 0.20 -4.08
N ASN A 159 -17.34 0.35 -3.74
CA ASN A 159 -17.80 1.18 -2.61
C ASN A 159 -17.75 0.48 -1.23
N PHE A 160 -16.78 -0.40 -1.01
CA PHE A 160 -16.69 -1.19 0.22
C PHE A 160 -16.19 -0.32 1.38
N THR A 161 -16.96 -0.28 2.46
CA THR A 161 -16.64 0.48 3.68
C THR A 161 -16.20 -0.44 4.82
N ASN A 162 -16.75 -1.66 4.91
CA ASN A 162 -16.35 -2.66 5.89
C ASN A 162 -15.85 -3.94 5.21
N VAL A 163 -14.65 -4.39 5.59
CA VAL A 163 -14.03 -5.60 5.07
C VAL A 163 -13.62 -6.51 6.21
N LYS A 164 -14.09 -7.76 6.21
CA LYS A 164 -13.63 -8.80 7.13
C LYS A 164 -12.84 -9.85 6.37
N LEU A 165 -11.52 -9.83 6.52
CA LEU A 165 -10.64 -10.82 5.90
C LEU A 165 -10.66 -12.14 6.71
N PRO A 166 -10.51 -13.31 6.07
CA PRO A 166 -10.45 -14.59 6.77
C PRO A 166 -9.02 -14.97 7.16
N SER A 167 -8.88 -15.85 8.15
CA SER A 167 -7.56 -16.28 8.64
C SER A 167 -6.80 -17.14 7.63
N THR A 168 -7.50 -17.78 6.68
CA THR A 168 -6.91 -18.58 5.60
C THR A 168 -6.29 -17.77 4.47
N LEU A 169 -6.45 -16.45 4.45
CA LEU A 169 -5.98 -15.59 3.36
C LEU A 169 -4.44 -15.57 3.31
N LYS A 170 -3.89 -15.85 2.13
CA LYS A 170 -2.45 -15.93 1.88
C LYS A 170 -1.91 -14.75 1.10
N SER A 171 -2.70 -14.16 0.19
CA SER A 171 -2.21 -13.06 -0.66
C SER A 171 -3.32 -12.09 -1.03
N ILE A 172 -2.92 -10.82 -1.09
CA ILE A 172 -3.72 -9.70 -1.58
C ILE A 172 -2.99 -9.10 -2.78
N GLY A 173 -3.63 -9.14 -3.94
CA GLY A 173 -3.07 -8.70 -5.22
C GLY A 173 -2.93 -7.19 -5.33
N SER A 174 -2.21 -6.76 -6.38
CA SER A 174 -1.99 -5.32 -6.61
C SER A 174 -3.31 -4.63 -6.95
N TYR A 175 -3.52 -3.42 -6.45
CA TYR A 175 -4.72 -2.62 -6.65
C TYR A 175 -6.03 -3.30 -6.22
N SER A 176 -5.99 -4.37 -5.41
CA SER A 176 -7.18 -5.16 -5.07
C SER A 176 -8.29 -4.32 -4.43
N PHE A 177 -7.95 -3.38 -3.54
CA PHE A 177 -8.86 -2.42 -2.92
C PHE A 177 -8.50 -0.97 -3.27
N TYR A 178 -7.95 -0.75 -4.47
CA TYR A 178 -7.59 0.60 -4.90
C TYR A 178 -8.84 1.48 -4.98
N ARG A 179 -8.79 2.65 -4.32
CA ARG A 179 -9.90 3.61 -4.22
C ARG A 179 -11.20 3.01 -3.68
N CYS A 180 -11.11 2.00 -2.81
CA CYS A 180 -12.23 1.59 -1.98
C CYS A 180 -12.28 2.48 -0.71
N PRO A 181 -13.42 3.06 -0.35
CA PRO A 181 -13.55 3.93 0.83
C PRO A 181 -13.64 3.12 2.14
N ILE A 182 -12.69 2.20 2.34
CA ILE A 182 -12.67 1.28 3.49
C ILE A 182 -12.40 2.10 4.76
N GLN A 183 -13.33 1.98 5.71
CA GLN A 183 -13.27 2.61 7.04
C GLN A 183 -12.99 1.58 8.13
N ASN A 184 -13.47 0.35 7.95
CA ASN A 184 -13.25 -0.77 8.87
C ASN A 184 -12.67 -1.98 8.12
N ILE A 185 -11.52 -2.47 8.56
CA ILE A 185 -10.88 -3.67 8.03
C ILE A 185 -10.46 -4.55 9.21
N GLU A 186 -11.17 -5.66 9.37
CA GLU A 186 -10.85 -6.65 10.37
C GLU A 186 -9.96 -7.72 9.73
N VAL A 187 -8.76 -7.88 10.29
CA VAL A 187 -7.82 -8.92 9.85
C VAL A 187 -7.50 -9.84 11.04
N PRO A 188 -7.75 -11.15 10.93
CA PRO A 188 -7.40 -12.09 11.99
C PRO A 188 -5.90 -12.11 12.25
N GLN A 189 -5.49 -11.96 13.51
CA GLN A 189 -4.08 -11.86 13.90
C GLN A 189 -3.26 -13.12 13.57
N ASN A 190 -3.93 -14.27 13.49
CA ASN A 190 -3.33 -15.54 13.11
C ASN A 190 -3.18 -15.73 11.59
N ALA A 191 -3.69 -14.82 10.76
CA ALA A 191 -3.59 -14.92 9.31
C ALA A 191 -2.13 -14.91 8.83
N GLN A 192 -1.85 -15.69 7.79
CA GLN A 192 -0.52 -15.90 7.22
C GLN A 192 -0.41 -15.25 5.84
N ILE A 193 -0.53 -13.92 5.81
CA ILE A 193 -0.51 -13.17 4.55
C ILE A 193 0.93 -13.05 4.04
N ASP A 194 1.30 -13.84 3.05
CA ASP A 194 2.63 -13.83 2.46
C ASP A 194 2.94 -12.49 1.76
N ASN A 195 1.96 -11.88 1.09
CA ASN A 195 2.18 -10.65 0.33
C ASN A 195 0.95 -9.74 0.24
N ILE A 196 1.20 -8.45 0.40
CA ILE A 196 0.28 -7.35 0.05
C ILE A 196 0.84 -6.64 -1.17
N GLY A 197 0.08 -6.67 -2.28
CA GLY A 197 0.47 -6.13 -3.58
C GLY A 197 0.54 -4.61 -3.64
N SER A 198 1.06 -4.10 -4.76
CA SER A 198 1.22 -2.66 -4.97
C SER A 198 -0.12 -1.96 -4.99
N TYR A 199 -0.23 -0.81 -4.30
CA TYR A 199 -1.47 -0.03 -4.21
C TYR A 199 -2.68 -0.82 -3.67
N ALA A 200 -2.49 -1.97 -3.01
CA ALA A 200 -3.58 -2.83 -2.54
C ALA A 200 -4.52 -2.08 -1.60
N PHE A 201 -3.98 -1.29 -0.66
CA PHE A 201 -4.72 -0.45 0.28
C PHE A 201 -4.31 1.01 0.10
N THR A 202 -4.84 1.66 -0.95
CA THR A 202 -4.59 3.09 -1.17
C THR A 202 -5.61 3.95 -0.44
N LEU A 203 -5.17 4.98 0.28
CA LEU A 203 -6.03 5.93 1.01
C LEU A 203 -6.95 5.24 2.04
N LEU A 204 -6.50 4.14 2.63
CA LEU A 204 -7.24 3.46 3.70
C LEU A 204 -7.37 4.40 4.90
N MET A 205 -8.58 4.62 5.38
CA MET A 205 -8.85 5.46 6.56
C MET A 205 -9.28 4.60 7.74
N HIS A 206 -8.32 3.88 8.32
CA HIS A 206 -8.56 2.93 9.40
C HIS A 206 -7.65 3.18 10.61
N PRO A 207 -8.10 3.94 11.61
CA PRO A 207 -7.28 4.32 12.76
C PRO A 207 -6.63 3.15 13.52
N ASN A 208 -7.33 2.02 13.60
CA ASN A 208 -6.92 0.84 14.40
C ASN A 208 -6.40 -0.32 13.55
N PHE A 209 -5.84 -0.03 12.37
CA PHE A 209 -5.34 -1.10 11.49
C PHE A 209 -4.14 -1.78 12.15
N SER A 210 -4.12 -3.11 12.12
CA SER A 210 -2.98 -3.90 12.58
C SER A 210 -2.69 -4.99 11.56
N PHE A 211 -1.41 -5.24 11.31
CA PHE A 211 -0.98 -6.34 10.48
C PHE A 211 -1.21 -7.67 11.19
N PRO A 212 -1.67 -8.71 10.49
CA PRO A 212 -1.55 -10.07 10.99
C PRO A 212 -0.11 -10.43 11.27
N ASN A 213 0.09 -11.25 12.32
CA ASN A 213 1.43 -11.68 12.73
C ASN A 213 2.16 -12.50 11.66
N GLY A 214 1.46 -13.06 10.66
CA GLY A 214 2.09 -13.78 9.56
C GLY A 214 2.44 -12.91 8.33
N THR A 215 2.28 -11.58 8.38
CA THR A 215 2.50 -10.70 7.22
C THR A 215 3.97 -10.63 6.84
N LYS A 216 4.37 -11.09 5.64
CA LYS A 216 5.80 -11.18 5.25
C LYS A 216 6.30 -10.04 4.37
N GLN A 217 5.48 -9.61 3.41
CA GLN A 217 5.90 -8.64 2.39
C GLN A 217 4.82 -7.60 2.10
N ILE A 218 5.28 -6.36 1.91
CA ILE A 218 4.49 -5.26 1.32
C ILE A 218 5.22 -4.76 0.08
N SER A 219 4.51 -4.76 -1.03
CA SER A 219 5.00 -4.27 -2.32
C SER A 219 4.97 -2.75 -2.41
N LYS A 220 5.63 -2.20 -3.44
CA LYS A 220 5.70 -0.76 -3.74
C LYS A 220 4.32 -0.09 -3.61
N PHE A 221 4.20 0.99 -2.85
CA PHE A 221 2.93 1.74 -2.66
C PHE A 221 1.78 0.96 -1.99
N GLY A 222 2.04 -0.16 -1.31
CA GLY A 222 0.99 -1.00 -0.73
C GLY A 222 0.01 -0.26 0.19
N PHE A 223 0.50 0.72 0.97
CA PHE A 223 -0.26 1.55 1.91
C PHE A 223 -0.16 3.05 1.57
N TYR A 224 -0.12 3.40 0.28
CA TYR A 224 -0.02 4.81 -0.15
C TYR A 224 -1.18 5.65 0.41
N GLY A 225 -0.84 6.75 1.11
CA GLY A 225 -1.83 7.72 1.57
C GLY A 225 -2.70 7.26 2.74
N CYS A 226 -2.36 6.17 3.42
CA CYS A 226 -3.18 5.62 4.49
C CYS A 226 -3.19 6.47 5.76
N VAL A 227 -4.33 6.51 6.45
CA VAL A 227 -4.51 7.15 7.77
C VAL A 227 -4.69 6.05 8.81
N ILE A 228 -3.65 5.81 9.60
CA ILE A 228 -3.58 4.76 10.64
C ILE A 228 -2.99 5.38 11.90
N ASN A 229 -3.77 5.51 12.98
CA ASN A 229 -3.31 6.22 14.18
C ASN A 229 -2.12 5.52 14.83
N ASN A 230 -2.18 4.19 14.99
CA ASN A 230 -1.13 3.39 15.60
C ASN A 230 -0.68 2.30 14.64
N LEU A 231 0.49 2.48 14.02
CA LEU A 231 1.05 1.53 13.07
C LEU A 231 2.17 0.74 13.73
N GLU A 232 1.91 -0.53 14.04
CA GLU A 232 2.92 -1.46 14.51
C GLU A 232 3.46 -2.30 13.34
N ILE A 233 4.76 -2.24 13.09
CA ILE A 233 5.46 -3.02 12.07
C ILE A 233 5.89 -4.35 12.71
N PRO A 234 5.24 -5.49 12.36
CA PRO A 234 5.53 -6.77 13.00
C PRO A 234 6.88 -7.31 12.54
N VAL A 235 7.63 -8.03 13.37
CA VAL A 235 8.96 -8.56 13.02
C VAL A 235 8.92 -9.57 11.85
N THR A 236 7.74 -10.11 11.55
CA THR A 236 7.52 -11.00 10.41
C THR A 236 7.49 -10.29 9.07
N LEU A 237 7.31 -8.96 9.04
CA LEU A 237 7.34 -8.12 7.84
C LEU A 237 8.78 -7.88 7.36
N THR A 238 9.41 -8.95 6.89
CA THR A 238 10.82 -8.97 6.49
C THR A 238 11.12 -8.18 5.21
N ARG A 239 10.12 -7.87 4.39
CA ARG A 239 10.31 -7.13 3.13
C ARG A 239 9.30 -6.00 2.96
N MET A 240 9.81 -4.77 3.01
CA MET A 240 9.09 -3.55 2.63
C MET A 240 9.76 -2.98 1.39
N ASP A 241 9.12 -3.10 0.23
CA ASP A 241 9.64 -2.52 -1.01
C ASP A 241 9.61 -0.99 -0.93
N ASN A 242 10.46 -0.32 -1.74
CA ASN A 242 10.53 1.14 -1.78
C ASN A 242 9.12 1.75 -1.91
N TRP A 243 8.85 2.81 -1.17
CA TRP A 243 7.57 3.53 -1.18
C TRP A 243 6.39 2.72 -0.61
N SER A 244 6.60 1.68 0.21
CA SER A 244 5.49 0.88 0.77
C SER A 244 4.54 1.69 1.67
N PHE A 245 5.04 2.68 2.40
CA PHE A 245 4.30 3.54 3.35
C PHE A 245 4.52 5.03 3.09
N VAL A 246 4.46 5.44 1.81
CA VAL A 246 4.55 6.86 1.41
C VAL A 246 3.25 7.62 1.69
N GLU A 247 3.40 8.88 2.10
CA GLU A 247 2.29 9.81 2.37
C GLU A 247 1.29 9.28 3.43
N ILE A 248 1.74 8.44 4.37
CA ILE A 248 0.86 7.97 5.44
C ILE A 248 0.71 9.03 6.53
N THR A 249 -0.44 9.04 7.18
CA THR A 249 -0.70 9.82 8.40
C THR A 249 -0.78 8.86 9.57
N CYS A 250 0.10 9.06 10.57
CA CYS A 250 0.18 8.20 11.74
C CYS A 250 0.51 9.00 13.01
N GLU A 251 -0.09 8.64 14.13
CA GLU A 251 0.28 9.22 15.42
C GLU A 251 1.51 8.52 15.98
N ASN A 252 1.51 7.18 16.01
CA ASN A 252 2.57 6.38 16.60
C ASN A 252 3.02 5.27 15.64
N LEU A 253 4.27 5.35 15.16
CA LEU A 253 4.93 4.28 14.43
C LEU A 253 5.80 3.46 15.39
N VAL A 254 5.49 2.17 15.53
CA VAL A 254 6.22 1.24 16.40
C VAL A 254 6.82 0.13 15.56
N PHE A 255 8.13 -0.10 15.69
CA PHE A 255 8.77 -1.29 15.14
C PHE A 255 8.93 -2.33 16.25
N GLN A 256 8.49 -3.57 16.00
CA GLN A 256 8.72 -4.66 16.95
C GLN A 256 10.23 -4.93 17.14
N PRO A 257 10.67 -5.44 18.30
CA PRO A 257 12.06 -5.87 18.49
C PRO A 257 12.51 -6.87 17.43
N GLY A 258 13.72 -6.68 16.89
CA GLY A 258 14.32 -7.56 15.88
C GLY A 258 14.70 -6.86 14.58
N TYR A 259 14.16 -5.68 14.31
CA TYR A 259 14.61 -4.87 13.16
C TYR A 259 16.01 -4.29 13.39
N ASN A 260 16.84 -4.40 12.35
CA ASN A 260 18.18 -3.79 12.28
C ASN A 260 18.28 -2.71 11.19
N LEU A 261 17.33 -2.67 10.26
CA LEU A 261 17.32 -1.84 9.06
C LEU A 261 15.91 -1.30 8.78
N VAL A 262 15.81 -0.01 8.48
CA VAL A 262 14.68 0.55 7.73
C VAL A 262 15.08 0.63 6.25
N PRO A 263 14.36 -0.04 5.33
CA PRO A 263 14.68 -0.03 3.91
C PRO A 263 14.59 1.35 3.24
N GLU A 264 15.08 1.41 2.00
CA GLU A 264 15.08 2.63 1.20
C GLU A 264 13.66 3.10 0.90
N CYS A 265 13.44 4.41 0.95
CA CYS A 265 12.16 5.06 0.62
C CYS A 265 10.94 4.45 1.34
N THR A 266 11.05 3.89 2.55
CA THR A 266 9.90 3.20 3.17
C THR A 266 8.78 4.15 3.62
N PHE A 267 9.10 5.24 4.34
CA PHE A 267 8.14 6.20 4.91
C PHE A 267 8.29 7.66 4.41
N PRO A 268 8.59 7.93 3.12
CA PRO A 268 8.77 9.30 2.65
C PRO A 268 7.45 10.08 2.65
N PHE A 269 7.53 11.39 2.89
CA PHE A 269 6.40 12.34 2.87
C PHE A 269 5.28 12.04 3.89
N SER A 270 5.57 11.24 4.91
CA SER A 270 4.57 10.76 5.88
C SER A 270 4.47 11.67 7.12
N ASP A 271 3.24 11.98 7.56
CA ASP A 271 2.97 12.75 8.77
C ASP A 271 2.87 11.81 9.98
N ILE A 272 4.04 11.39 10.47
CA ILE A 272 4.20 10.53 11.64
C ILE A 272 4.64 11.37 12.84
N GLN A 273 3.85 11.38 13.92
CA GLN A 273 4.16 12.24 15.09
C GLN A 273 5.24 11.65 16.00
N ASN A 274 5.10 10.37 16.35
CA ASN A 274 5.97 9.68 17.31
C ASN A 274 6.54 8.40 16.72
N TYR A 275 7.78 8.09 17.09
CA TYR A 275 8.52 6.92 16.62
C TYR A 275 9.03 6.11 17.80
N THR A 276 8.80 4.80 17.76
CA THR A 276 9.37 3.84 18.70
C THR A 276 10.21 2.85 17.92
N PHE A 277 11.51 3.13 17.85
CA PHE A 277 12.49 2.24 17.23
C PHE A 277 13.05 1.23 18.24
N PRO A 278 13.25 -0.04 17.87
CA PRO A 278 13.88 -1.01 18.74
C PRO A 278 15.36 -0.66 18.90
N LYS A 279 15.92 -0.95 20.08
CA LYS A 279 17.34 -0.76 20.39
C LYS A 279 18.28 -1.57 19.50
N THR A 280 17.78 -2.46 18.64
CA THR A 280 18.54 -3.22 17.64
C THR A 280 18.64 -2.51 16.30
N LEU A 281 17.86 -1.43 16.08
CA LEU A 281 17.85 -0.70 14.81
C LEU A 281 19.16 0.07 14.66
N ARG A 282 19.91 -0.24 13.61
CA ARG A 282 21.26 0.30 13.36
C ARG A 282 21.40 0.95 12.00
N ASN A 283 20.41 0.83 11.11
CA ASN A 283 20.56 1.31 9.76
C ASN A 283 19.26 1.94 9.26
N PHE A 284 19.37 3.18 8.82
CA PHE A 284 18.31 3.94 8.17
C PHE A 284 18.74 4.16 6.72
N SER A 285 18.08 3.50 5.76
CA SER A 285 18.50 3.57 4.37
C SER A 285 18.23 4.92 3.73
N ARG A 286 18.70 5.07 2.48
CA ARG A 286 18.47 6.25 1.66
C ARG A 286 16.98 6.65 1.66
N TYR A 287 16.68 7.92 1.87
CA TYR A 287 15.30 8.47 1.86
C TYR A 287 14.27 7.75 2.75
N SER A 288 14.68 6.95 3.75
CA SER A 288 13.74 6.09 4.51
C SER A 288 12.63 6.87 5.22
N PHE A 289 12.91 8.10 5.65
CA PHE A 289 12.02 9.02 6.37
C PHE A 289 12.08 10.46 5.83
N THR A 290 12.42 10.65 4.55
CA THR A 290 12.49 12.00 3.96
C THR A 290 11.14 12.71 4.06
N SER A 291 11.14 14.00 4.39
CA SER A 291 9.98 14.87 4.52
C SER A 291 8.93 14.36 5.51
N THR A 292 9.37 13.67 6.57
CA THR A 292 8.49 13.21 7.63
C THR A 292 8.33 14.21 8.77
N ALA A 293 7.27 14.03 9.55
CA ALA A 293 6.89 14.91 10.66
C ALA A 293 7.55 14.59 12.02
N VAL A 294 8.67 13.85 12.02
CA VAL A 294 9.41 13.51 13.24
C VAL A 294 9.75 14.76 14.05
N LYS A 295 9.44 14.71 15.35
CA LYS A 295 9.64 15.81 16.31
C LYS A 295 10.94 15.67 17.08
N GLU A 296 11.20 14.46 17.57
CA GLU A 296 12.38 14.10 18.31
C GLU A 296 12.96 12.80 17.73
N LEU A 297 14.29 12.72 17.66
CA LEU A 297 14.98 11.54 17.16
C LEU A 297 16.13 11.15 18.09
N GLU A 298 16.07 9.92 18.60
CA GLU A 298 17.19 9.27 19.29
C GLU A 298 17.88 8.30 18.33
N ILE A 299 19.18 8.51 18.10
CA ILE A 299 20.04 7.69 17.24
C ILE A 299 20.96 6.88 18.15
N PHE A 300 20.73 5.57 18.23
CA PHE A 300 21.47 4.65 19.09
C PHE A 300 22.94 4.45 18.66
N ASP A 301 23.76 3.85 19.53
CA ASP A 301 25.16 3.56 19.23
C ASP A 301 25.31 2.69 17.98
N ASN A 302 26.41 2.88 17.24
CA ASN A 302 26.76 2.11 16.04
C ASN A 302 25.72 2.22 14.92
N THR A 303 25.04 3.37 14.79
CA THR A 303 23.99 3.57 13.79
C THR A 303 24.52 4.20 12.51
N TYR A 304 24.08 3.70 11.36
CA TYR A 304 24.26 4.32 10.05
C TYR A 304 22.98 5.03 9.61
N ILE A 305 23.08 6.32 9.33
CA ILE A 305 22.02 7.14 8.73
C ILE A 305 22.39 7.37 7.26
N GLY A 306 21.61 6.80 6.35
CA GLY A 306 21.86 6.84 4.92
C GLY A 306 21.64 8.22 4.28
N GLU A 307 21.98 8.31 3.00
CA GLU A 307 21.82 9.53 2.20
C GLU A 307 20.36 10.03 2.25
N ALA A 308 20.17 11.27 2.70
CA ALA A 308 18.87 11.92 2.80
C ALA A 308 17.80 11.13 3.59
N ALA A 309 18.21 10.27 4.53
CA ALA A 309 17.28 9.44 5.30
C ALA A 309 16.22 10.24 6.04
N PHE A 310 16.55 11.44 6.53
CA PHE A 310 15.66 12.40 7.21
C PHE A 310 15.73 13.79 6.55
N GLU A 311 16.02 13.87 5.24
CA GLU A 311 16.00 15.13 4.50
C GLU A 311 14.62 15.80 4.60
N ASP A 312 14.55 17.12 4.70
CA ASP A 312 13.31 17.92 4.77
C ASP A 312 12.38 17.54 5.93
N CYS A 313 12.88 16.91 7.00
CA CYS A 313 12.15 16.70 8.25
C CYS A 313 11.98 18.02 9.04
N ARG A 314 11.13 18.91 8.54
CA ARG A 314 10.99 20.30 9.04
C ARG A 314 10.32 20.46 10.40
N LYS A 315 9.93 19.37 11.06
CA LYS A 315 9.36 19.38 12.42
C LYS A 315 10.34 18.89 13.49
N ILE A 316 11.52 18.41 13.11
CA ILE A 316 12.48 17.85 14.06
C ILE A 316 13.15 18.97 14.84
N PHE A 317 12.92 19.03 16.15
CA PHE A 317 13.45 20.08 17.02
C PHE A 317 14.59 19.60 17.92
N ASN A 318 14.66 18.29 18.22
CA ASN A 318 15.71 17.70 19.04
C ASN A 318 16.27 16.42 18.40
N ILE A 319 17.60 16.33 18.32
CA ILE A 319 18.33 15.15 17.85
C ILE A 319 19.31 14.72 18.94
N SER A 320 19.24 13.45 19.34
CA SER A 320 20.20 12.82 20.24
C SER A 320 21.02 11.80 19.46
N ILE A 321 22.35 11.95 19.47
CA ILE A 321 23.28 11.13 18.69
C ILE A 321 24.22 10.42 19.66
N GLN A 322 24.19 9.09 19.64
CA GLN A 322 25.08 8.25 20.45
C GLN A 322 26.38 7.92 19.69
N THR A 323 27.27 7.15 20.32
CA THR A 323 28.64 6.87 19.80
C THR A 323 28.65 6.07 18.51
N ASP A 324 29.75 6.16 17.77
CA ASP A 324 30.03 5.35 16.58
C ASP A 324 28.95 5.46 15.48
N THR A 325 28.27 6.62 15.44
CA THR A 325 27.25 6.91 14.42
C THR A 325 27.91 7.42 13.15
N ASN A 326 27.44 6.96 11.98
CA ASN A 326 27.85 7.46 10.67
C ASN A 326 26.65 8.05 9.93
N ILE A 327 26.74 9.32 9.57
CA ILE A 327 25.66 10.12 8.97
C ILE A 327 26.05 10.48 7.53
N GLY A 328 25.25 10.01 6.58
CA GLY A 328 25.49 10.17 5.14
C GLY A 328 25.09 11.55 4.60
N LYS A 329 25.33 11.72 3.29
CA LYS A 329 25.02 12.94 2.53
C LYS A 329 23.58 13.37 2.72
N TRP A 330 23.36 14.67 2.94
CA TRP A 330 22.02 15.26 3.09
C TRP A 330 21.09 14.63 4.16
N ALA A 331 21.61 13.77 5.05
CA ALA A 331 20.79 12.97 5.97
C ALA A 331 19.76 13.77 6.78
N PHE A 332 20.11 14.99 7.20
CA PHE A 332 19.26 15.96 7.91
C PHE A 332 19.22 17.30 7.17
N SER A 333 19.43 17.31 5.85
CA SER A 333 19.33 18.51 5.02
C SER A 333 17.94 19.12 5.16
N ASN A 334 17.83 20.44 5.23
CA ASN A 334 16.56 21.18 5.38
C ASN A 334 15.75 20.88 6.65
N CYS A 335 16.35 20.33 7.70
CA CYS A 335 15.75 20.17 9.03
C CYS A 335 15.73 21.50 9.81
N ASN A 336 15.07 22.51 9.26
CA ASN A 336 15.22 23.92 9.70
C ASN A 336 14.60 24.22 11.08
N ALA A 337 13.82 23.31 11.66
CA ALA A 337 13.23 23.47 12.99
C ALA A 337 14.14 22.93 14.12
N THR A 338 15.28 22.33 13.78
CA THR A 338 16.19 21.77 14.79
C THR A 338 16.71 22.89 15.69
N LEU A 339 16.48 22.76 16.99
CA LEU A 339 16.95 23.69 18.01
C LEU A 339 18.11 23.10 18.80
N ASN A 340 18.10 21.79 19.03
CA ASN A 340 19.08 21.12 19.88
C ASN A 340 19.63 19.87 19.18
N ILE A 341 20.95 19.73 19.18
CA ILE A 341 21.64 18.47 18.88
C ILE A 341 22.48 18.10 20.11
N THR A 342 22.16 16.96 20.71
CA THR A 342 22.92 16.41 21.83
C THR A 342 23.73 15.23 21.33
N THR A 343 25.02 15.20 21.64
CA THR A 343 25.93 14.12 21.21
C THR A 343 26.60 13.50 22.43
N TYR A 344 26.72 12.17 22.45
CA TYR A 344 27.30 11.38 23.55
C TYR A 344 28.55 10.66 23.09
N GLY A 345 29.55 11.42 22.63
CA GLY A 345 30.82 10.92 22.10
C GLY A 345 30.98 11.19 20.61
N ASP A 346 31.96 10.52 20.00
CA ASP A 346 32.35 10.79 18.62
C ASP A 346 31.37 10.15 17.61
N PHE A 347 31.11 10.89 16.52
CA PHE A 347 30.35 10.43 15.37
C PHE A 347 30.97 11.00 14.08
N ILE A 348 30.68 10.36 12.94
CA ILE A 348 31.12 10.79 11.62
C ILE A 348 29.90 11.29 10.85
N ALA A 349 30.01 12.46 10.22
CA ALA A 349 28.99 12.99 9.33
C ALA A 349 29.62 13.51 8.03
N ASP A 350 28.91 13.33 6.92
CA ASP A 350 29.22 13.98 5.66
C ASP A 350 29.05 15.51 5.79
N GLU A 351 29.87 16.29 5.06
CA GLU A 351 29.83 17.76 5.12
C GLU A 351 28.45 18.33 4.76
N THR A 352 27.65 17.59 4.00
CA THR A 352 26.32 17.97 3.56
C THR A 352 25.18 17.48 4.46
N SER A 353 25.48 16.70 5.51
CA SER A 353 24.46 16.04 6.33
C SER A 353 23.49 17.00 6.99
N PHE A 354 23.94 18.20 7.38
CA PHE A 354 23.14 19.20 8.11
C PHE A 354 22.99 20.51 7.33
N ILE A 355 22.93 20.45 5.99
CA ILE A 355 22.67 21.64 5.17
C ILE A 355 21.35 22.31 5.58
N ASN A 356 21.36 23.65 5.68
CA ASN A 356 20.21 24.48 6.10
C ASN A 356 19.71 24.23 7.54
N VAL A 357 20.43 23.45 8.33
CA VAL A 357 20.19 23.31 9.77
C VAL A 357 20.92 24.46 10.50
N THR A 358 20.20 25.56 10.71
CA THR A 358 20.74 26.80 11.27
C THR A 358 20.20 27.09 12.67
N ASN A 359 20.91 27.92 13.45
CA ASN A 359 20.50 28.34 14.80
C ASN A 359 20.36 27.19 15.81
N VAL A 360 21.19 26.16 15.67
CA VAL A 360 21.19 24.98 16.56
C VAL A 360 22.10 25.19 17.76
N THR A 361 21.62 24.77 18.94
CA THR A 361 22.42 24.56 20.13
C THR A 361 22.99 23.15 20.10
N ILE A 362 24.31 23.02 20.12
CA ILE A 362 24.99 21.72 20.17
C ILE A 362 25.54 21.51 21.58
N VAL A 363 25.13 20.41 22.20
CA VAL A 363 25.67 19.92 23.47
C VAL A 363 26.44 18.63 23.21
N HIS A 364 27.70 18.58 23.63
CA HIS A 364 28.55 17.41 23.46
C HIS A 364 28.99 16.89 24.82
N TYR A 365 28.69 15.63 25.09
CA TYR A 365 29.19 14.87 26.23
C TYR A 365 30.33 13.98 25.73
N GLY A 366 31.55 14.25 26.18
CA GLY A 366 32.71 13.46 25.78
C GLY A 366 32.75 12.11 26.49
N PRO A 367 33.67 11.20 26.09
CA PRO A 367 33.81 9.88 26.71
C PRO A 367 33.99 9.94 28.23
N HIS A 368 34.71 10.94 28.74
CA HIS A 368 34.93 11.14 30.17
C HIS A 368 33.68 11.60 30.94
N ASP A 369 32.73 12.27 30.27
CA ASP A 369 31.49 12.78 30.88
C ASP A 369 30.43 11.67 31.05
N ILE A 370 30.55 10.56 30.32
CA ILE A 370 29.58 9.45 30.31
C ILE A 370 29.79 8.50 31.51
N TYR A 371 31.03 8.36 32.02
CA TYR A 371 31.37 7.36 33.05
C TYR A 371 31.11 7.80 34.50
N VAL A 372 30.69 9.05 34.75
CA VAL A 372 30.44 9.57 36.11
C VAL A 372 28.98 10.03 36.23
N ALA A 373 28.11 9.19 36.79
CA ALA A 373 26.67 9.49 36.92
C ALA A 373 26.37 10.75 37.79
N SER A 374 27.31 11.19 38.64
CA SER A 374 27.15 12.32 39.56
C SER A 374 27.41 13.71 38.96
N THR A 375 27.76 13.82 37.67
CA THR A 375 27.92 15.13 36.98
C THR A 375 26.67 15.58 36.21
N ARG A 376 25.62 14.74 36.15
CA ARG A 376 24.36 15.05 35.46
C ARG A 376 23.58 16.24 36.06
N GLU A 377 23.79 16.56 37.33
CA GLU A 377 23.04 17.62 38.05
C GLU A 377 23.76 18.96 38.16
N GLY A 378 24.95 19.12 37.57
CA GLY A 378 25.83 20.22 38.01
C GLY A 378 26.81 20.77 37.00
N LEU A 379 26.49 20.90 35.70
CA LEU A 379 27.32 21.70 34.81
C LEU A 379 26.52 22.61 33.86
N ARG A 380 27.04 23.85 33.82
CA ARG A 380 26.47 25.07 33.26
C ARG A 380 26.41 25.03 31.74
N THR A 381 25.41 25.72 31.22
CA THR A 381 25.33 26.18 29.84
C THR A 381 26.68 26.71 29.37
N VAL A 382 27.22 26.11 28.29
CA VAL A 382 28.24 26.76 27.47
C VAL A 382 27.55 27.16 26.17
N PRO A 383 27.02 28.39 26.04
CA PRO A 383 26.74 28.93 24.73
C PRO A 383 28.02 29.57 24.20
N LYS A 384 28.44 29.16 23.00
CA LYS A 384 28.95 30.08 21.96
C LYS A 384 29.20 29.31 20.65
N ILE A 385 28.20 29.44 19.77
CA ILE A 385 28.31 29.51 18.30
C ILE A 385 29.26 28.47 17.69
N VAL A 386 28.70 27.35 17.24
CA VAL A 386 29.33 26.54 16.19
C VAL A 386 29.01 27.21 14.86
N TYR A 387 30.03 27.76 14.21
CA TYR A 387 29.91 28.26 12.84
C TYR A 387 29.69 27.06 11.92
N VAL A 388 28.45 26.88 11.44
CA VAL A 388 28.20 26.06 10.25
C VAL A 388 28.77 26.84 9.07
N MET A 389 29.93 26.42 8.56
CA MET A 389 30.50 26.99 7.34
C MET A 389 29.60 26.63 6.16
N CYS A 390 28.69 27.55 5.85
CA CYS A 390 27.89 27.54 4.63
C CYS A 390 28.80 27.73 3.42
N CYS A 391 28.95 26.70 2.60
CA CYS A 391 29.48 26.82 1.26
C CYS A 391 28.33 26.61 0.26
N TYR A 392 28.00 27.68 -0.46
CA TYR A 392 27.21 27.71 -1.69
C TYR A 392 25.67 27.58 -1.63
N ARG A 393 25.01 28.71 -1.96
CA ARG A 393 23.78 28.73 -2.76
C ARG A 393 24.02 27.97 -4.06
N SER A 394 23.44 26.79 -4.22
CA SER A 394 23.42 26.12 -5.52
C SER A 394 22.52 26.87 -6.50
N LYS A 395 23.08 27.25 -7.65
CA LYS A 395 22.37 27.85 -8.80
C LYS A 395 21.32 26.91 -9.44
N TYR A 396 21.15 25.69 -8.96
CA TYR A 396 20.23 24.70 -9.54
C TYR A 396 18.73 24.98 -9.31
N TYR A 397 18.36 25.87 -8.39
CA TYR A 397 16.95 26.13 -8.05
C TYR A 397 16.37 27.41 -8.67
N ALA A 398 17.11 28.11 -9.54
CA ALA A 398 16.56 29.24 -10.31
C ALA A 398 15.76 28.80 -11.56
N SER A 399 15.80 27.52 -11.94
CA SER A 399 15.21 27.01 -13.18
C SER A 399 14.09 25.99 -13.02
N MET A 400 13.70 25.61 -11.80
CA MET A 400 12.58 24.69 -11.59
C MET A 400 11.27 25.47 -11.36
N LYS A 401 10.42 25.53 -12.39
CA LYS A 401 9.00 25.88 -12.25
C LYS A 401 8.15 24.60 -12.21
N PRO A 402 7.05 24.57 -11.44
CA PRO A 402 6.14 23.42 -11.42
C PRO A 402 5.27 23.47 -12.67
N ASN A 403 5.25 22.39 -13.47
CA ASN A 403 4.02 21.79 -14.01
C ASN A 403 4.31 20.65 -15.02
N ASN A 404 3.34 19.73 -15.02
CA ASN A 404 3.03 18.65 -15.96
C ASN A 404 3.72 17.30 -15.77
N PHE A 405 3.02 16.46 -14.99
CA PHE A 405 2.88 15.05 -15.23
C PHE A 405 2.60 14.77 -16.71
N THR A 406 3.45 13.99 -17.38
CA THR A 406 3.08 13.10 -18.49
C THR A 406 4.25 12.17 -18.83
N GLU A 407 3.89 10.91 -19.04
CA GLU A 407 4.57 9.87 -19.82
C GLU A 407 5.57 8.89 -19.17
N CYS A 408 5.47 7.68 -19.71
CA CYS A 408 5.97 6.40 -19.24
C CYS A 408 7.45 6.14 -19.62
N SER A 409 8.05 5.17 -18.91
CA SER A 409 9.29 4.39 -19.18
C SER A 409 9.36 3.79 -20.61
N PRO A 410 10.47 3.20 -21.17
CA PRO A 410 11.81 2.84 -20.65
C PRO A 410 13.02 3.11 -21.63
N ALA A 411 14.23 2.74 -21.19
CA ALA A 411 15.42 2.33 -21.98
C ALA A 411 16.54 3.36 -22.31
N LEU A 412 17.77 2.84 -22.19
CA LEU A 412 19.07 3.30 -22.72
C LEU A 412 19.70 4.52 -22.01
N SER A 413 20.73 4.29 -21.20
CA SER A 413 22.17 4.37 -21.56
C SER A 413 22.67 5.82 -21.59
N CYS A 414 23.87 6.22 -21.19
CA CYS A 414 25.09 5.63 -20.65
C CYS A 414 26.08 6.82 -20.61
N ILE A 415 27.14 6.74 -19.78
CA ILE A 415 28.43 7.46 -19.94
C ILE A 415 28.33 8.97 -19.60
N SER A 416 29.17 9.62 -18.80
CA SER A 416 30.59 9.56 -18.43
C SER A 416 30.74 10.51 -17.21
N ASN A 417 31.79 10.62 -16.40
CA ASN A 417 33.18 10.21 -16.45
C ASN A 417 33.75 10.36 -15.01
N ARG A 418 34.85 9.64 -14.79
CA ARG A 418 35.78 9.62 -13.65
C ARG A 418 35.93 10.92 -12.86
N HIS A 419 36.13 10.82 -11.53
CA HIS A 419 37.46 11.01 -10.93
C HIS A 419 37.54 10.55 -9.45
N ASP A 420 38.62 9.82 -9.24
CA ASP A 420 39.39 9.33 -8.09
C ASP A 420 39.06 9.75 -6.63
N PHE A 421 39.25 8.74 -5.76
CA PHE A 421 39.27 8.75 -4.30
C PHE A 421 40.47 9.51 -3.70
N TYR A 422 40.25 10.24 -2.61
CA TYR A 422 41.21 10.36 -1.49
C TYR A 422 40.47 10.54 -0.15
N PRO A 423 40.86 9.86 0.94
CA PRO A 423 40.35 10.10 2.29
C PRO A 423 41.13 11.25 2.93
N VAL A 424 40.44 12.24 3.48
CA VAL A 424 41.09 13.33 4.23
C VAL A 424 40.93 13.09 5.72
N ARG A 425 42.04 12.76 6.39
CA ARG A 425 42.21 12.92 7.84
C ARG A 425 42.65 14.35 8.11
N TYR A 426 41.95 15.10 8.95
CA TYR A 426 42.44 16.37 9.46
C TYR A 426 42.86 16.26 10.93
N TYR A 427 44.15 16.48 11.18
CA TYR A 427 44.69 16.99 12.44
C TYR A 427 44.71 18.54 12.38
N GLY A 428 44.55 19.17 13.54
CA GLY A 428 44.16 20.58 13.69
C GLY A 428 45.21 21.68 13.46
N ILE A 429 44.66 22.91 13.55
CA ILE A 429 45.24 24.23 13.91
C ILE A 429 46.38 24.77 13.02
N THR A 430 46.21 25.97 12.43
CA THR A 430 46.98 27.20 12.72
C THR A 430 46.47 28.42 11.94
N ALA A 431 46.50 29.56 12.63
CA ALA A 431 46.17 30.96 12.38
C ALA A 431 46.30 31.59 10.98
N LEU A 432 45.47 32.62 10.71
CA LEU A 432 45.96 33.97 10.39
C LEU A 432 44.89 35.07 10.65
N TYR A 433 45.35 36.08 11.39
CA TYR A 433 44.70 37.34 11.73
C TYR A 433 44.85 38.36 10.59
N LEU A 434 44.11 39.49 10.69
CA LEU A 434 44.09 40.72 9.85
C LEU A 434 43.12 40.66 8.66
N GLY A 435 42.20 41.59 8.42
CA GLY A 435 41.85 42.88 9.00
C GLY A 435 41.03 43.69 7.96
N LEU A 436 40.29 44.72 8.43
CA LEU A 436 39.64 45.82 7.67
C LEU A 436 38.37 45.44 6.87
N ASN A 437 37.18 46.04 7.04
CA ASN A 437 36.69 47.26 7.71
C ASN A 437 35.34 46.98 8.37
#